data_AF-A0A9P3EXH2-F1
#
_entry.id   AF-A0A9P3EXH2-F1
#
_cell.length_a   1.000
_cell.length_b   1.000
_cell.length_c   1.000
_cell.angle_alpha   90.00
_cell.angle_beta   90.00
_cell.angle_gamma   90.00
#
_symmetry.space_group_name_H-M   'P 1'
#
loop_
_entity.id
_entity.type
_entity.pdbx_description
1 polymer ?
#
loop_
_entity_poly.entity_id
_entity_poly.type
_entity_poly.pdbx_seq_one_letter_code
_entity_poly.pdbx_strand_id
1 'polypeptide(L)'
;MNRIHLLTRLFRRNLSASPIRRELDPFTRRLFKLPSPPSPSQHHNDLASFLAYAERTSLPTTSTTYIGTHYEYTVQQTLQRFAFSLHRVGGRDDAGIDLVGTWHLPQHEHPLRVFVQCKALKTKLGPNLVRELEGTFRQSPVGWRTGTKIGVLVGPREATKGVRDAMARSAYPLLWMMVERDGELQQALWNSCAEQLGLGALGVEMVYGGASSRRISLTWNGSELPSMDQVEELMMQRQVEWLRLWDAGSEMSAARRAELLDLVQQLYPDEKPLLLGADTCTTLTEADRTKVLQQLRNRLQTPAEDSGS
;
A
#
# COMPACT_ATOMS: atom_id res chain seq x y z
N MET A 1 21.64 -50.66 4.44
CA MET A 1 20.37 -50.13 4.99
C MET A 1 20.61 -48.72 5.52
N ASN A 2 20.10 -47.71 4.81
CA ASN A 2 19.48 -46.47 5.32
C ASN A 2 19.53 -45.37 4.24
N ARG A 3 18.41 -45.27 3.52
CA ARG A 3 18.08 -44.19 2.59
C ARG A 3 17.73 -42.95 3.40
N ILE A 4 18.43 -41.84 3.17
CA ILE A 4 18.01 -40.52 3.60
C ILE A 4 17.12 -39.95 2.50
N HIS A 5 15.81 -39.90 2.75
CA HIS A 5 14.83 -39.27 1.87
C HIS A 5 14.94 -37.75 2.00
N LEU A 6 15.46 -37.08 0.96
CA LEU A 6 15.23 -35.65 0.76
C LEU A 6 13.74 -35.44 0.44
N LEU A 7 13.03 -34.81 1.37
CA LEU A 7 11.68 -34.28 1.15
C LEU A 7 11.79 -32.98 0.35
N THR A 8 11.77 -33.11 -0.97
CA THR A 8 11.53 -32.00 -1.89
C THR A 8 10.09 -31.52 -1.70
N ARG A 9 9.86 -30.50 -0.85
CA ARG A 9 8.57 -29.81 -0.78
C ARG A 9 8.35 -29.05 -2.09
N LEU A 10 7.67 -29.71 -3.03
CA LEU A 10 7.09 -29.07 -4.20
C LEU A 10 6.00 -28.08 -3.73
N PHE A 11 6.36 -26.81 -3.57
CA PHE A 11 5.39 -25.74 -3.43
C PHE A 11 4.73 -25.49 -4.80
N ARG A 12 3.71 -26.30 -5.14
CA ARG A 12 2.69 -25.88 -6.10
C ARG A 12 1.84 -24.81 -5.42
N ARG A 13 2.15 -23.53 -5.66
CA ARG A 13 1.20 -22.46 -5.38
C ARG A 13 0.12 -22.50 -6.47
N ASN A 14 -1.05 -23.01 -6.11
CA ASN A 14 -2.25 -22.89 -6.92
C ASN A 14 -2.55 -21.39 -7.12
N LEU A 15 -2.47 -20.93 -8.36
CA LEU A 15 -3.00 -19.64 -8.80
C LEU A 15 -4.53 -19.78 -8.95
N SER A 16 -5.23 -19.95 -7.84
CA SER A 16 -6.69 -19.84 -7.77
C SER A 16 -7.12 -19.68 -6.32
N ALA A 17 -6.84 -18.50 -5.79
CA ALA A 17 -7.59 -17.92 -4.69
C ALA A 17 -7.56 -16.43 -4.97
N SER A 18 -8.68 -15.86 -5.41
CA SER A 18 -8.86 -14.42 -5.33
C SER A 18 -8.63 -14.06 -3.87
N PRO A 19 -7.59 -13.29 -3.50
CA PRO A 19 -7.46 -12.85 -2.13
C PRO A 19 -8.70 -12.02 -1.86
N ILE A 20 -9.54 -12.48 -0.93
CA ILE A 20 -10.64 -11.68 -0.41
C ILE A 20 -9.96 -10.45 0.17
N ARG A 21 -10.04 -9.33 -0.54
CA ARG A 21 -9.50 -8.05 -0.11
C ARG A 21 -10.20 -7.71 1.22
N ARG A 22 -9.53 -7.98 2.34
CA ARG A 22 -10.03 -7.57 3.65
C ARG A 22 -9.74 -6.09 3.75
N GLU A 23 -10.71 -5.26 3.38
CA GLU A 23 -10.56 -3.84 3.64
C GLU A 23 -10.34 -3.64 5.13
N LEU A 24 -9.18 -3.05 5.49
CA LEU A 24 -8.89 -2.66 6.86
C LEU A 24 -10.04 -1.81 7.39
N ASP A 25 -10.59 -2.19 8.54
CA ASP A 25 -11.70 -1.48 9.14
C ASP A 25 -11.31 -0.04 9.51
N PRO A 26 -12.29 0.88 9.65
CA PRO A 26 -12.02 2.28 9.91
C PRO A 26 -11.17 2.54 11.17
N PHE A 27 -11.33 1.72 12.21
CA PHE A 27 -10.55 1.86 13.43
C PHE A 27 -9.08 1.50 13.18
N THR A 28 -8.81 0.36 12.54
CA THR A 28 -7.43 -0.05 12.19
C THR A 28 -6.75 1.00 11.32
N ARG A 29 -7.43 1.51 10.28
CA ARG A 29 -6.87 2.55 9.40
C ARG A 29 -6.49 3.82 10.18
N ARG A 30 -7.36 4.25 11.09
CA ARG A 30 -7.15 5.44 11.90
C ARG A 30 -6.02 5.24 12.92
N LEU A 31 -5.96 4.06 13.54
CA LEU A 31 -4.91 3.67 14.49
C LEU A 31 -3.51 3.73 13.85
N PHE A 32 -3.38 3.26 12.60
CA PHE A 32 -2.13 3.31 11.83
C PHE A 32 -1.92 4.59 11.01
N LYS A 33 -2.78 5.62 11.17
CA LYS A 33 -2.69 6.92 10.48
C LYS A 33 -2.63 6.78 8.94
N LEU A 34 -3.37 5.82 8.42
CA LEU A 34 -3.51 5.60 6.99
C LEU A 34 -4.37 6.71 6.36
N PRO A 35 -4.10 7.13 5.12
CA PRO A 35 -4.93 8.12 4.46
C PRO A 35 -6.33 7.54 4.23
N SER A 36 -7.36 8.39 4.24
CA SER A 36 -8.69 7.96 3.82
C SER A 36 -8.63 7.45 2.38
N PRO A 37 -9.24 6.29 2.07
CA PRO A 37 -9.28 5.81 0.71
C PRO A 37 -10.06 6.83 -0.15
N PRO A 38 -9.67 7.03 -1.42
CA PRO A 38 -10.44 7.86 -2.32
C PRO A 38 -11.84 7.27 -2.51
N SER A 39 -12.81 8.12 -2.87
CA SER A 39 -14.16 7.67 -3.20
C SER A 39 -14.08 6.60 -4.30
N PRO A 40 -14.73 5.43 -4.11
CA PRO A 40 -14.70 4.37 -5.10
C PRO A 40 -15.34 4.83 -6.41
N SER A 41 -14.88 4.28 -7.54
CA SER A 41 -15.58 4.46 -8.81
C SER A 41 -17.01 3.92 -8.70
N GLN A 42 -17.94 4.58 -9.38
CA GLN A 42 -19.37 4.26 -9.33
C GLN A 42 -19.73 2.88 -9.91
N HIS A 43 -18.81 2.27 -10.67
CA HIS A 43 -19.13 1.09 -11.47
C HIS A 43 -18.25 -0.13 -11.17
N HIS A 44 -17.02 0.09 -10.71
CA HIS A 44 -16.05 -0.97 -10.47
C HIS A 44 -14.95 -0.47 -9.54
N ASN A 45 -14.42 -1.35 -8.70
CA ASN A 45 -13.38 -1.02 -7.72
C ASN A 45 -12.21 -2.03 -7.71
N ASP A 46 -12.31 -3.08 -8.53
CA ASP A 46 -11.29 -4.10 -8.74
C ASP A 46 -11.37 -4.66 -10.17
N LEU A 47 -10.45 -5.55 -10.54
CA LEU A 47 -10.41 -6.15 -11.87
C LEU A 47 -11.69 -6.97 -12.17
N ALA A 48 -12.19 -7.73 -11.19
CA ALA A 48 -13.34 -8.61 -11.37
C ALA A 48 -14.63 -7.81 -11.67
N SER A 49 -14.91 -6.79 -10.85
CA SER A 49 -16.04 -5.87 -11.05
C SER A 49 -15.89 -5.06 -12.34
N PHE A 50 -14.67 -4.70 -12.74
CA PHE A 50 -14.45 -4.05 -14.03
C PHE A 50 -14.74 -4.96 -15.22
N LEU A 51 -14.31 -6.23 -15.19
CA LEU A 51 -14.62 -7.19 -16.24
C LEU A 51 -16.13 -7.43 -16.36
N ALA A 52 -16.84 -7.59 -15.24
CA ALA A 52 -18.29 -7.71 -15.21
C ALA A 52 -18.99 -6.45 -15.75
N TYR A 53 -18.47 -5.25 -15.43
CA TYR A 53 -18.95 -3.99 -15.99
C TYR A 53 -18.75 -3.91 -17.51
N ALA A 54 -17.56 -4.27 -17.99
CA ALA A 54 -17.22 -4.23 -19.40
C ALA A 54 -18.08 -5.18 -20.22
N GLU A 55 -18.34 -6.39 -19.71
CA GLU A 55 -19.26 -7.35 -20.31
C GLU A 55 -20.69 -6.80 -20.35
N ARG A 56 -21.22 -6.33 -19.21
CA ARG A 56 -22.59 -5.80 -19.10
C ARG A 56 -22.85 -4.59 -20.00
N THR A 57 -21.82 -3.76 -20.25
CA THR A 57 -21.93 -2.55 -21.08
C THR A 57 -21.43 -2.76 -22.51
N SER A 58 -21.02 -3.99 -22.86
CA SER A 58 -20.44 -4.33 -24.16
C SER A 58 -19.25 -3.42 -24.53
N LEU A 59 -18.42 -3.05 -23.55
CA LEU A 59 -17.24 -2.21 -23.76
C LEU A 59 -16.22 -2.98 -24.63
N PRO A 60 -15.82 -2.45 -25.81
CA PRO A 60 -14.90 -3.16 -26.69
C PRO A 60 -13.53 -3.37 -26.04
N THR A 61 -13.03 -4.61 -26.06
CA THR A 61 -11.74 -4.99 -25.47
C THR A 61 -10.54 -4.36 -26.17
N THR A 62 -10.73 -3.86 -27.39
CA THR A 62 -9.74 -3.13 -28.18
C THR A 62 -9.73 -1.62 -27.91
N SER A 63 -10.71 -1.11 -27.16
CA SER A 63 -10.79 0.32 -26.83
C SER A 63 -9.66 0.73 -25.88
N THR A 64 -9.21 2.00 -26.01
CA THR A 64 -8.20 2.56 -25.12
C THR A 64 -8.65 2.56 -23.66
N THR A 65 -9.94 2.84 -23.42
CA THR A 65 -10.55 2.77 -22.09
C THR A 65 -10.47 1.37 -21.49
N TYR A 66 -10.82 0.33 -22.25
CA TYR A 66 -10.73 -1.05 -21.75
C TYR A 66 -9.28 -1.42 -21.44
N ILE A 67 -8.38 -1.17 -22.38
CA ILE A 67 -6.96 -1.54 -22.26
C ILE A 67 -6.30 -0.81 -21.10
N GLY A 68 -6.56 0.49 -20.93
CA GLY A 68 -6.05 1.32 -19.84
C GLY A 68 -6.56 0.84 -18.49
N THR A 69 -7.88 0.81 -18.31
CA THR A 69 -8.51 0.42 -17.03
C THR A 69 -8.15 -1.01 -16.62
N HIS A 70 -8.14 -1.96 -17.56
CA HIS A 70 -7.68 -3.31 -17.28
C HIS A 70 -6.23 -3.31 -16.78
N TYR A 71 -5.35 -2.59 -17.47
CA TYR A 71 -3.94 -2.54 -17.10
C TYR A 71 -3.71 -1.89 -15.73
N GLU A 72 -4.43 -0.81 -15.42
CA GLU A 72 -4.40 -0.16 -14.10
C GLU A 72 -4.77 -1.14 -12.98
N TYR A 73 -5.82 -1.94 -13.17
CA TYR A 73 -6.20 -2.97 -12.19
C TYR A 73 -5.20 -4.13 -12.11
N THR A 74 -4.61 -4.54 -13.23
CA THR A 74 -3.52 -5.53 -13.24
C THR A 74 -2.32 -5.02 -12.43
N VAL A 75 -1.92 -3.76 -12.61
CA VAL A 75 -0.85 -3.13 -11.84
C VAL A 75 -1.21 -3.03 -10.36
N GLN A 76 -2.43 -2.58 -10.04
CA GLN A 76 -2.93 -2.52 -8.67
C GLN A 76 -2.79 -3.88 -7.94
N GLN A 77 -3.28 -4.97 -8.56
CA GLN A 77 -3.19 -6.32 -8.00
C GLN A 77 -1.74 -6.83 -7.94
N THR A 78 -0.94 -6.52 -8.95
CA THR A 78 0.47 -6.95 -9.00
C THR A 78 1.28 -6.36 -7.86
N LEU A 79 1.13 -5.05 -7.62
CA LEU A 79 1.91 -4.34 -6.61
C LEU A 79 1.51 -4.67 -5.17
N GLN A 80 0.32 -5.25 -4.95
CA GLN A 80 -0.04 -5.81 -3.64
C GLN A 80 0.94 -6.90 -3.17
N ARG A 81 1.59 -7.62 -4.08
CA ARG A 81 2.60 -8.63 -3.73
C ARG A 81 3.87 -8.02 -3.11
N PHE A 82 4.03 -6.70 -3.23
CA PHE A 82 5.19 -5.95 -2.75
C PHE A 82 4.78 -4.87 -1.75
N ALA A 83 3.78 -5.16 -0.91
CA ALA A 83 3.27 -4.31 0.17
C ALA A 83 2.71 -2.94 -0.27
N PHE A 84 2.23 -2.82 -1.51
CA PHE A 84 1.45 -1.66 -1.92
C PHE A 84 -0.04 -1.85 -1.63
N SER A 85 -0.67 -0.84 -1.03
CA SER A 85 -2.13 -0.71 -0.95
C SER A 85 -2.57 0.44 -1.85
N LEU A 86 -3.05 0.11 -3.05
CA LEU A 86 -3.40 1.07 -4.09
C LEU A 86 -4.91 1.11 -4.34
N HIS A 87 -5.38 2.28 -4.73
CA HIS A 87 -6.75 2.57 -5.13
C HIS A 87 -6.73 3.30 -6.47
N ARG A 88 -7.54 2.82 -7.41
CA ARG A 88 -7.72 3.47 -8.70
C ARG A 88 -8.46 4.80 -8.54
N VAL A 89 -7.90 5.86 -9.11
CA VAL A 89 -8.51 7.19 -9.23
C VAL A 89 -8.56 7.70 -10.66
N GLY A 90 -7.97 6.96 -11.61
CA GLY A 90 -7.89 7.32 -13.01
C GLY A 90 -9.25 7.65 -13.64
N GLY A 91 -9.31 8.77 -14.35
CA GLY A 91 -10.55 9.34 -14.86
C GLY A 91 -10.36 10.71 -15.51
N ARG A 92 -11.45 11.40 -15.82
CA ARG A 92 -11.37 12.77 -16.31
C ARG A 92 -10.83 13.68 -15.19
N ASP A 93 -9.85 14.53 -15.51
CA ASP A 93 -9.24 15.51 -14.60
C ASP A 93 -8.38 14.93 -13.45
N ASP A 94 -7.84 13.73 -13.62
CA ASP A 94 -6.97 13.05 -12.64
C ASP A 94 -5.50 13.55 -12.61
N ALA A 95 -5.20 14.61 -13.36
CA ALA A 95 -3.85 15.15 -13.57
C ALA A 95 -2.80 14.10 -14.02
N GLY A 96 -3.25 12.99 -14.64
CA GLY A 96 -2.39 11.89 -15.07
C GLY A 96 -2.02 10.90 -13.97
N ILE A 97 -2.69 10.93 -12.82
CA ILE A 97 -2.53 9.94 -11.74
C ILE A 97 -3.60 8.86 -11.89
N ASP A 98 -3.20 7.63 -12.15
CA ASP A 98 -4.13 6.52 -12.35
C ASP A 98 -4.46 5.80 -11.03
N LEU A 99 -3.45 5.61 -10.16
CA LEU A 99 -3.62 5.01 -8.83
C LEU A 99 -3.00 5.89 -7.74
N VAL A 100 -3.57 5.85 -6.54
CA VAL A 100 -3.00 6.42 -5.32
C VAL A 100 -3.05 5.42 -4.19
N GLY A 101 -2.10 5.51 -3.26
CA GLY A 101 -2.06 4.54 -2.19
C GLY A 101 -0.89 4.72 -1.24
N THR A 102 -0.60 3.64 -0.52
CA THR A 102 0.49 3.57 0.44
C THR A 102 1.44 2.42 0.11
N TRP A 103 2.73 2.60 0.39
CA TRP A 103 3.72 1.54 0.32
C TRP A 103 4.28 1.27 1.72
N HIS A 104 4.08 0.03 2.18
CA HIS A 104 4.43 -0.39 3.52
C HIS A 104 5.77 -1.12 3.49
N LEU A 105 6.84 -0.38 3.76
CA LEU A 105 8.19 -0.91 3.74
C LEU A 105 8.59 -1.40 5.14
N PRO A 106 9.39 -2.48 5.24
CA PRO A 106 10.05 -2.81 6.49
C PRO A 106 10.87 -1.63 7.01
N GLN A 107 11.04 -1.55 8.33
CA GLN A 107 11.77 -0.44 8.99
C GLN A 107 11.13 0.94 8.84
N HIS A 108 9.96 1.05 8.18
CA HIS A 108 9.18 2.28 8.08
C HIS A 108 7.93 2.18 8.97
N GLU A 109 7.91 2.95 10.06
CA GLU A 109 6.76 3.00 10.95
C GLU A 109 5.52 3.62 10.28
N HIS A 110 5.73 4.55 9.34
CA HIS A 110 4.66 5.14 8.53
C HIS A 110 4.84 4.73 7.07
N PRO A 111 3.76 4.30 6.39
CA PRO A 111 3.87 3.94 5.00
C PRO A 111 4.02 5.18 4.13
N LEU A 112 4.84 5.06 3.09
CA LEU A 112 5.07 6.13 2.12
C LEU A 112 3.80 6.38 1.31
N ARG A 113 3.54 7.66 1.00
CA ARG A 113 2.46 8.03 0.08
C ARG A 113 2.90 7.77 -1.35
N VAL A 114 2.09 7.05 -2.11
CA VAL A 114 2.39 6.67 -3.50
C VAL A 114 1.32 7.22 -4.42
N PHE A 115 1.73 7.72 -5.58
CA PHE A 115 0.87 7.87 -6.74
C PHE A 115 1.53 7.19 -7.93
N VAL A 116 0.70 6.55 -8.73
CA VAL A 116 1.13 5.67 -9.81
C VAL A 116 0.50 6.16 -11.09
N GLN A 117 1.32 6.28 -12.11
CA GLN A 117 0.90 6.49 -13.48
C GLN A 117 1.13 5.20 -14.27
N CYS A 118 0.08 4.69 -14.90
CA CYS A 118 0.03 3.45 -15.66
C CYS A 118 -0.08 3.78 -17.15
N LYS A 119 0.87 3.31 -17.96
CA LYS A 119 0.86 3.57 -19.42
C LYS A 119 0.94 2.27 -20.21
N ALA A 120 -0.22 1.80 -20.65
CA ALA A 120 -0.41 0.54 -21.37
C ALA A 120 -0.08 0.61 -22.88
N LEU A 121 1.00 1.30 -23.26
CA LEU A 121 1.38 1.44 -24.68
C LEU A 121 2.05 0.17 -25.23
N LYS A 122 1.91 -0.07 -26.54
CA LYS A 122 2.62 -1.19 -27.22
C LYS A 122 4.11 -0.89 -27.41
N THR A 123 4.43 0.38 -27.59
CA THR A 123 5.78 0.91 -27.81
C THR A 123 6.50 1.18 -26.49
N LYS A 124 7.82 1.33 -26.55
CA LYS A 124 8.62 1.72 -25.39
C LYS A 124 8.26 3.15 -24.98
N LEU A 125 8.23 3.40 -23.68
CA LEU A 125 7.90 4.71 -23.15
C LEU A 125 9.09 5.68 -23.21
N GLY A 126 8.78 6.95 -23.47
CA GLY A 126 9.74 8.03 -23.61
C GLY A 126 9.98 8.83 -22.33
N PRO A 127 11.06 9.63 -22.28
CA PRO A 127 11.40 10.46 -21.12
C PRO A 127 10.38 11.58 -20.83
N ASN A 128 9.50 11.91 -21.77
CA ASN A 128 8.43 12.89 -21.57
C ASN A 128 7.49 12.50 -20.42
N LEU A 129 7.24 11.20 -20.22
CA LEU A 129 6.36 10.72 -19.16
C LEU A 129 6.96 10.91 -17.76
N VAL A 130 8.29 10.91 -17.64
CA VAL A 130 8.95 11.25 -16.37
C VAL A 130 8.62 12.69 -16.00
N ARG A 131 8.68 13.62 -16.95
CA ARG A 131 8.33 15.04 -16.73
C ARG A 131 6.84 15.24 -16.46
N GLU A 132 5.99 14.47 -17.13
CA GLU A 132 4.55 14.43 -16.85
C GLU A 132 4.29 14.00 -15.40
N LEU A 133 4.93 12.91 -14.96
CA LEU A 133 4.83 12.42 -13.59
C LEU A 133 5.37 13.43 -12.56
N GLU A 134 6.47 14.12 -12.85
CA GLU A 134 6.98 15.21 -11.99
C GLU A 134 5.94 16.32 -11.77
N GLY A 135 5.17 16.65 -12.81
CA GLY A 135 4.09 17.63 -12.75
C GLY A 135 2.97 17.25 -11.77
N THR A 136 2.83 15.97 -11.44
CA THR A 136 1.76 15.47 -10.54
C THR A 136 2.13 15.60 -9.06
N PHE A 137 3.42 15.77 -8.72
CA PHE A 137 3.85 16.00 -7.33
C PHE A 137 3.20 17.25 -6.73
N ARG A 138 2.97 18.31 -7.50
CA ARG A 138 2.28 19.51 -7.00
C ARG A 138 0.77 19.34 -6.92
N GLN A 139 0.22 18.44 -7.73
CA GLN A 139 -1.21 18.20 -7.89
C GLN A 139 -1.72 17.00 -7.10
N SER A 140 -0.90 16.44 -6.19
CA SER A 140 -1.30 15.27 -5.40
C SER A 140 -2.63 15.50 -4.67
N PRO A 141 -3.50 14.49 -4.56
CA PRO A 141 -4.77 14.60 -3.85
C PRO A 141 -4.61 14.97 -2.37
N VAL A 142 -5.68 15.46 -1.73
CA VAL A 142 -5.67 16.05 -0.38
C VAL A 142 -5.12 15.13 0.73
N GLY A 143 -5.08 13.80 0.57
CA GLY A 143 -4.42 12.86 1.50
C GLY A 143 -2.96 12.48 1.18
N TRP A 144 -2.44 12.93 0.03
CA TRP A 144 -1.12 12.61 -0.51
C TRP A 144 -0.19 13.83 -0.60
N ARG A 145 -0.66 15.01 -0.18
CA ARG A 145 0.15 16.23 -0.07
C ARG A 145 1.04 16.18 1.18
N THR A 146 1.99 15.27 1.17
CA THR A 146 2.96 15.07 2.26
C THR A 146 4.39 15.30 1.76
N GLY A 147 5.32 15.53 2.70
CA GLY A 147 6.75 15.57 2.39
C GLY A 147 7.34 14.20 2.03
N THR A 148 6.65 13.11 2.39
CA THR A 148 7.10 11.73 2.21
C THR A 148 6.25 11.00 1.17
N LYS A 149 6.43 11.35 -0.09
CA LYS A 149 5.70 10.75 -1.20
C LYS A 149 6.59 10.39 -2.38
N ILE A 150 6.16 9.40 -3.14
CA ILE A 150 6.93 8.81 -4.23
C ILE A 150 6.05 8.64 -5.48
N GLY A 151 6.61 8.97 -6.63
CA GLY A 151 5.94 8.82 -7.92
C GLY A 151 6.39 7.53 -8.60
N VAL A 152 5.46 6.71 -9.07
CA VAL A 152 5.75 5.44 -9.75
C VAL A 152 5.23 5.51 -11.18
N LEU A 153 6.10 5.32 -12.16
CA LEU A 153 5.72 5.13 -13.56
C LEU A 153 5.73 3.64 -13.89
N VAL A 154 4.61 3.12 -14.37
CA VAL A 154 4.44 1.69 -14.68
C VAL A 154 4.09 1.52 -16.15
N GLY A 155 4.82 0.62 -16.82
CA GLY A 155 4.58 0.29 -18.22
C GLY A 155 4.92 -1.16 -18.56
N PRO A 156 4.39 -1.72 -19.68
CA PRO A 156 4.56 -3.13 -20.01
C PRO A 156 5.87 -3.43 -20.75
N ARG A 157 6.81 -2.48 -20.78
CA ARG A 157 8.08 -2.56 -21.50
C ARG A 157 9.21 -2.10 -20.59
N GLU A 158 10.43 -2.52 -20.89
CA GLU A 158 11.61 -2.07 -20.17
C GLU A 158 11.81 -0.56 -20.30
N ALA A 159 12.39 0.06 -19.27
CA ALA A 159 12.82 1.44 -19.33
C ALA A 159 13.79 1.66 -20.49
N THR A 160 13.59 2.72 -21.25
CA THR A 160 14.58 3.16 -22.23
C THR A 160 15.74 3.84 -21.51
N LYS A 161 16.89 3.99 -22.19
CA LYS A 161 17.99 4.82 -21.69
C LYS A 161 17.50 6.24 -21.37
N GLY A 162 16.68 6.83 -22.25
CA GLY A 162 16.10 8.16 -22.03
C GLY A 162 15.27 8.26 -20.75
N VAL A 163 14.44 7.25 -20.45
CA VAL A 163 13.67 7.18 -19.18
C VAL A 163 14.61 7.12 -17.98
N ARG A 164 15.61 6.23 -17.99
CA ARG A 164 16.60 6.10 -16.90
C ARG A 164 17.34 7.43 -16.67
N ASP A 165 17.82 8.04 -17.74
CA ASP A 165 18.54 9.31 -17.70
C ASP A 165 17.64 10.45 -17.19
N ALA A 166 16.35 10.45 -17.54
CA ALA A 166 15.38 11.43 -17.04
C ALA A 166 15.10 11.25 -15.54
N MET A 167 14.87 10.01 -15.08
CA MET A 167 14.68 9.72 -13.66
C MET A 167 15.92 10.11 -12.83
N ALA A 168 17.11 9.82 -13.32
CA ALA A 168 18.37 10.14 -12.64
C ALA A 168 18.60 11.64 -12.46
N ARG A 169 18.05 12.48 -13.35
CA ARG A 169 18.12 13.95 -13.24
C ARG A 169 16.98 14.57 -12.44
N SER A 170 15.94 13.80 -12.12
CA SER A 170 14.78 14.33 -11.42
C SER A 170 15.14 14.71 -9.99
N ALA A 171 14.61 15.84 -9.54
CA ALA A 171 14.69 16.26 -8.14
C ALA A 171 13.61 15.60 -7.26
N TYR A 172 12.73 14.79 -7.85
CA TYR A 172 11.66 14.08 -7.14
C TYR A 172 12.03 12.61 -6.94
N PRO A 173 11.57 11.97 -5.85
CA PRO A 173 11.74 10.54 -5.64
C PRO A 173 10.85 9.75 -6.62
N LEU A 174 11.48 9.04 -7.56
CA LEU A 174 10.80 8.37 -8.66
C LEU A 174 11.16 6.90 -8.77
N LEU A 175 10.16 6.09 -9.09
CA LEU A 175 10.29 4.69 -9.47
C LEU A 175 9.79 4.44 -10.89
N TRP A 176 10.42 3.46 -11.52
CA TRP A 176 9.95 2.82 -12.74
C TRP A 176 9.72 1.34 -12.46
N MET A 177 8.57 0.82 -12.90
CA MET A 177 8.28 -0.60 -12.85
C MET A 177 7.82 -1.11 -14.20
N MET A 178 8.41 -2.22 -14.66
CA MET A 178 7.92 -2.97 -15.81
C MET A 178 7.00 -4.07 -15.31
N VAL A 179 5.69 -3.86 -15.47
CA VAL A 179 4.66 -4.88 -15.17
C VAL A 179 4.05 -5.33 -16.48
N GLU A 180 4.22 -6.60 -16.82
CA GLU A 180 3.63 -7.20 -18.01
C GLU A 180 2.10 -7.25 -17.91
N ARG A 181 1.42 -7.47 -19.05
CA ARG A 181 -0.06 -7.42 -19.10
C ARG A 181 -0.72 -8.59 -18.37
N ASP A 182 0.03 -9.64 -18.10
CA ASP A 182 -0.38 -10.79 -17.28
C ASP A 182 -0.13 -10.56 -15.78
N GLY A 183 0.49 -9.42 -15.40
CA GLY A 183 0.74 -9.06 -14.01
C GLY A 183 2.07 -9.56 -13.45
N GLU A 184 3.04 -9.92 -14.31
CA GLU A 184 4.40 -10.24 -13.85
C GLU A 184 5.29 -8.99 -13.79
N LEU A 185 6.02 -8.83 -12.68
CA LEU A 185 7.00 -7.75 -12.50
C LEU A 185 8.35 -8.19 -13.05
N GLN A 186 8.88 -7.44 -14.02
CA GLN A 186 10.10 -7.79 -14.77
C GLN A 186 11.27 -6.86 -14.50
N GLN A 187 11.01 -5.63 -14.09
CA GLN A 187 12.03 -4.62 -13.81
C GLN A 187 11.50 -3.62 -12.79
N ALA A 188 12.34 -3.23 -11.85
CA ALA A 188 12.10 -2.13 -10.94
C ALA A 188 13.37 -1.29 -10.86
N LEU A 189 13.23 0.03 -10.98
CA LEU A 189 14.32 1.00 -10.93
C LEU A 189 13.85 2.18 -10.09
N TRP A 190 14.77 2.82 -9.39
CA TRP A 190 14.52 4.04 -8.63
C TRP A 190 15.71 4.99 -8.75
N ASN A 191 15.50 6.27 -8.42
CA ASN A 191 16.57 7.28 -8.44
C ASN A 191 17.12 7.57 -7.04
N SER A 192 18.21 8.35 -6.97
CA SER A 192 18.86 8.73 -5.71
C SER A 192 17.95 9.50 -4.75
N CYS A 193 17.01 10.29 -5.26
CA CYS A 193 16.01 10.98 -4.43
C CYS A 193 15.11 9.97 -3.70
N ALA A 194 14.77 8.84 -4.34
CA ALA A 194 14.04 7.76 -3.68
C ALA A 194 14.89 7.08 -2.59
N GLU A 195 16.19 6.88 -2.82
CA GLU A 195 17.10 6.33 -1.79
C GLU A 195 17.19 7.27 -0.57
N GLN A 196 17.29 8.58 -0.81
CA GLN A 196 17.27 9.60 0.24
C GLN A 196 15.97 9.63 1.04
N LEU A 197 14.86 9.16 0.45
CA LEU A 197 13.58 8.99 1.13
C LEU A 197 13.54 7.75 2.05
N GLY A 198 14.64 6.99 2.13
CA GLY A 198 14.76 5.81 2.97
C GLY A 198 14.76 4.48 2.22
N LEU A 199 14.74 4.48 0.88
CA LEU A 199 14.72 3.26 0.07
C LEU A 199 16.12 2.66 -0.19
N GLY A 200 17.17 3.11 0.51
CA GLY A 200 18.53 2.60 0.29
C GLY A 200 18.71 1.09 0.54
N ALA A 201 17.82 0.48 1.32
CA ALA A 201 17.78 -0.97 1.58
C ALA A 201 16.99 -1.77 0.53
N LEU A 202 16.28 -1.09 -0.38
CA LEU A 202 15.48 -1.73 -1.42
C LEU A 202 16.41 -2.42 -2.42
N GLY A 203 16.07 -3.65 -2.79
CA GLY A 203 16.81 -4.46 -3.76
C GLY A 203 15.88 -5.14 -4.75
N VAL A 204 16.48 -5.75 -5.77
CA VAL A 204 15.79 -6.57 -6.76
C VAL A 204 16.52 -7.90 -6.88
N GLU A 205 15.79 -9.00 -6.77
CA GLU A 205 16.31 -10.35 -6.97
C GLU A 205 15.59 -11.06 -8.11
N MET A 206 16.33 -11.90 -8.83
CA MET A 206 15.78 -12.74 -9.88
C MET A 206 15.11 -13.96 -9.27
N VAL A 207 13.82 -14.16 -9.54
CA VAL A 207 13.11 -15.37 -9.09
C VAL A 207 12.93 -16.30 -10.28
N TYR A 208 13.60 -17.45 -10.25
CA TYR A 208 13.44 -18.47 -11.28
C TYR A 208 12.15 -19.27 -11.04
N GLY A 209 11.09 -18.97 -11.80
CA GLY A 209 9.93 -19.84 -11.93
C GLY A 209 10.20 -20.94 -12.96
N GLY A 210 9.79 -22.19 -12.68
CA GLY A 210 9.91 -23.28 -13.65
C GLY A 210 9.21 -22.93 -14.97
N ALA A 211 9.92 -23.15 -16.08
CA ALA A 211 9.60 -22.76 -17.47
C ALA A 211 9.78 -21.26 -17.80
N SER A 212 11.04 -20.85 -17.98
CA SER A 212 11.51 -19.74 -18.84
C SER A 212 10.97 -18.31 -18.66
N SER A 213 9.99 -18.04 -17.79
CA SER A 213 9.63 -16.67 -17.45
C SER A 213 10.62 -16.12 -16.43
N ARG A 214 11.51 -15.25 -16.92
CA ARG A 214 12.26 -14.33 -16.07
C ARG A 214 11.21 -13.54 -15.27
N ARG A 215 11.36 -13.40 -13.95
CA ARG A 215 10.58 -12.48 -13.12
C ARG A 215 11.47 -11.97 -11.99
N ILE A 216 11.12 -10.82 -11.42
CA ILE A 216 11.85 -10.26 -10.29
C ILE A 216 10.99 -10.23 -9.02
N SER A 217 11.63 -10.28 -7.87
CA SER A 217 11.03 -9.91 -6.58
C SER A 217 11.75 -8.70 -6.00
N LEU A 218 11.02 -7.88 -5.26
CA LEU A 218 11.58 -6.76 -4.52
C LEU A 218 12.03 -7.25 -3.14
N THR A 219 13.19 -6.79 -2.71
CA THR A 219 13.77 -7.17 -1.42
C THR A 219 14.06 -5.96 -0.55
N TRP A 220 14.14 -6.17 0.76
CA TRP A 220 14.59 -5.20 1.75
C TRP A 220 15.76 -5.79 2.53
N ASN A 221 16.94 -5.19 2.44
CA ASN A 221 18.17 -5.74 3.01
C ASN A 221 18.40 -7.21 2.62
N GLY A 222 18.11 -7.56 1.36
CA GLY A 222 18.26 -8.92 0.83
C GLY A 222 17.18 -9.92 1.25
N SER A 223 16.18 -9.50 2.04
CA SER A 223 15.01 -10.34 2.36
C SER A 223 13.83 -9.98 1.47
N GLU A 224 13.07 -10.96 0.99
CA GLU A 224 11.87 -10.70 0.16
C GLU A 224 10.89 -9.76 0.89
N LEU A 225 10.36 -8.77 0.16
CA LEU A 225 9.33 -7.88 0.70
C LEU A 225 8.05 -8.68 1.01
N PRO A 226 7.35 -8.37 2.11
CA PRO A 226 6.07 -8.98 2.40
C PRO A 226 5.02 -8.57 1.36
N SER A 227 3.99 -9.39 1.19
CA SER A 227 2.76 -8.95 0.52
C SER A 227 1.96 -8.00 1.40
N MET A 228 1.05 -7.24 0.79
CA MET A 228 0.14 -6.38 1.53
C MET A 228 -0.73 -7.18 2.51
N ASP A 229 -1.16 -8.40 2.14
CA ASP A 229 -1.91 -9.29 3.05
C ASP A 229 -1.12 -9.60 4.33
N GLN A 230 0.19 -9.86 4.20
CA GLN A 230 1.07 -10.12 5.35
C GLN A 230 1.24 -8.86 6.21
N VAL A 231 1.31 -7.68 5.58
CA VAL A 231 1.37 -6.40 6.30
C VAL A 231 0.06 -6.12 7.04
N GLU A 232 -1.09 -6.37 6.42
CA GLU A 232 -2.41 -6.18 7.05
C GLU A 232 -2.59 -7.15 8.24
N GLU A 233 -2.16 -8.40 8.08
CA GLU A 233 -2.13 -9.37 9.17
C GLU A 233 -1.27 -8.90 10.34
N LEU A 234 -0.07 -8.40 10.07
CA LEU A 234 0.80 -7.79 11.10
C LEU A 234 0.12 -6.58 11.76
N MET A 235 -0.52 -5.71 10.99
CA MET A 235 -1.27 -4.56 11.53
C MET A 235 -2.37 -5.00 12.50
N MET A 236 -3.16 -6.01 12.13
CA MET A 236 -4.21 -6.56 12.99
C MET A 236 -3.63 -7.14 14.28
N GLN A 237 -2.52 -7.88 14.19
CA GLN A 237 -1.82 -8.42 15.36
C GLN A 237 -1.33 -7.31 16.29
N ARG A 238 -0.67 -6.28 15.73
CA ARG A 238 -0.18 -5.12 16.50
C ARG A 238 -1.31 -4.30 17.12
N GLN A 239 -2.45 -4.19 16.44
CA GLN A 239 -3.65 -3.58 17.01
C GLN A 239 -4.12 -4.34 18.26
N VAL A 240 -4.18 -5.66 18.21
CA VAL A 240 -4.60 -6.49 19.36
C VAL A 240 -3.63 -6.33 20.51
N GLU A 241 -2.32 -6.38 20.26
CA GLU A 241 -1.28 -6.15 21.26
C GLU A 241 -1.40 -4.76 21.90
N TRP A 242 -1.59 -3.73 21.07
CA TRP A 242 -1.73 -2.37 21.54
C TRP A 242 -3.00 -2.18 22.37
N LEU A 243 -4.13 -2.76 21.97
CA LEU A 243 -5.39 -2.72 22.74
C LEU A 243 -5.27 -3.39 24.10
N ARG A 244 -4.51 -4.50 24.21
CA ARG A 244 -4.24 -5.18 25.50
C ARG A 244 -3.50 -4.30 26.51
N LEU A 245 -2.79 -3.26 26.06
CA LEU A 245 -2.14 -2.31 26.97
C LEU A 245 -3.16 -1.46 27.75
N TRP A 246 -4.38 -1.35 27.24
CA TRP A 246 -5.43 -0.47 27.76
C TRP A 246 -6.54 -1.23 28.49
N ASP A 247 -6.70 -2.52 28.21
CA ASP A 247 -7.65 -3.39 28.89
C ASP A 247 -7.15 -4.84 28.86
N ALA A 248 -6.85 -5.39 30.04
CA ALA A 248 -6.27 -6.74 30.19
C ALA A 248 -7.33 -7.85 30.35
N GLY A 249 -8.63 -7.50 30.46
CA GLY A 249 -9.64 -8.41 31.02
C GLY A 249 -10.88 -8.70 30.18
N SER A 250 -11.27 -7.86 29.22
CA SER A 250 -12.46 -8.11 28.38
C SER A 250 -12.37 -7.47 26.98
N GLU A 251 -13.12 -8.01 26.02
CA GLU A 251 -13.22 -7.39 24.69
C GLU A 251 -13.83 -5.99 24.81
N MET A 252 -13.02 -4.99 24.47
CA MET A 252 -13.42 -3.59 24.54
C MET A 252 -14.45 -3.28 23.45
N SER A 253 -15.60 -2.72 23.83
CA SER A 253 -16.66 -2.36 22.88
C SER A 253 -16.16 -1.41 21.78
N ALA A 254 -16.78 -1.43 20.61
CA ALA A 254 -16.36 -0.57 19.49
C ALA A 254 -16.40 0.92 19.84
N ALA A 255 -17.41 1.37 20.58
CA ALA A 255 -17.53 2.74 21.07
C ALA A 255 -16.37 3.11 22.02
N ARG A 256 -16.09 2.25 23.00
CA ARG A 256 -14.98 2.47 23.95
C ARG A 256 -13.62 2.47 23.25
N ARG A 257 -13.43 1.64 22.20
CA ARG A 257 -12.23 1.67 21.35
C ARG A 257 -12.07 2.99 20.63
N ALA A 258 -13.15 3.51 20.04
CA ALA A 258 -13.13 4.80 19.36
C ALA A 258 -12.76 5.93 20.32
N GLU A 259 -13.39 6.00 21.50
CA GLU A 259 -13.11 7.02 22.52
C GLU A 259 -11.68 6.95 23.07
N LEU A 260 -11.17 5.74 23.32
CA LEU A 260 -9.77 5.55 23.71
C LEU A 260 -8.83 6.13 22.64
N LEU A 261 -9.07 5.81 21.37
CA LEU A 261 -8.25 6.31 20.28
C LEU A 261 -8.36 7.83 20.12
N ASP A 262 -9.55 8.41 20.29
CA ASP A 262 -9.74 9.87 20.34
C ASP A 262 -8.86 10.50 21.41
N LEU A 263 -8.86 9.93 22.62
CA LEU A 263 -8.14 10.48 23.75
C LEU A 263 -6.62 10.32 23.60
N VAL A 264 -6.15 9.17 23.10
CA VAL A 264 -4.73 8.97 22.80
C VAL A 264 -4.27 9.94 21.72
N GLN A 265 -5.02 10.10 20.62
CA GLN A 265 -4.65 11.02 19.55
C GLN A 265 -4.69 12.49 20.01
N GLN A 266 -5.57 12.84 20.94
CA GLN A 266 -5.63 14.17 21.53
C GLN A 266 -4.42 14.47 22.42
N LEU A 267 -4.00 13.51 23.26
CA LEU A 267 -2.91 13.72 24.22
C LEU A 267 -1.51 13.45 23.63
N TYR A 268 -1.42 12.48 22.72
CA TYR A 268 -0.19 11.99 22.10
C TYR A 268 -0.41 11.80 20.59
N PRO A 269 -0.43 12.89 19.81
CA PRO A 269 -0.74 12.85 18.37
C PRO A 269 0.17 11.94 17.55
N ASP A 270 1.40 11.72 18.00
CA ASP A 270 2.40 10.88 17.34
C ASP A 270 2.33 9.39 17.74
N GLU A 271 1.62 9.06 18.82
CA GLU A 271 1.43 7.69 19.27
C GLU A 271 0.64 6.86 18.24
N LYS A 272 1.07 5.62 18.06
CA LYS A 272 0.40 4.55 17.31
C LYS A 272 1.08 3.22 17.66
N PRO A 273 0.46 2.06 17.33
CA PRO A 273 1.15 0.80 17.43
C PRO A 273 2.44 0.81 16.60
N LEU A 274 3.54 0.42 17.24
CA LEU A 274 4.81 0.20 16.57
C LEU A 274 4.73 -1.10 15.77
N LEU A 275 4.99 -1.03 14.46
CA LEU A 275 4.93 -2.22 13.62
C LEU A 275 6.17 -3.11 13.84
N LEU A 276 7.31 -2.47 14.11
CA LEU A 276 8.63 -3.08 13.99
C LEU A 276 9.38 -3.17 15.33
N GLY A 277 8.76 -2.76 16.44
CA GLY A 277 9.29 -2.92 17.80
C GLY A 277 9.21 -4.38 18.27
N ALA A 278 10.35 -4.97 18.65
CA ALA A 278 10.41 -6.35 19.12
C ALA A 278 9.80 -6.54 20.52
N ASP A 279 10.02 -5.57 21.41
CA ASP A 279 9.70 -5.72 22.85
C ASP A 279 8.55 -4.80 23.33
N THR A 280 8.07 -3.91 22.46
CA THR A 280 7.01 -2.96 22.80
C THR A 280 6.23 -2.56 21.55
N CYS A 281 4.91 -2.42 21.70
CA CYS A 281 4.01 -1.93 20.67
C CYS A 281 3.60 -0.46 20.87
N THR A 282 4.17 0.28 21.83
CA THR A 282 3.83 1.69 22.13
C THR A 282 5.07 2.52 22.45
N THR A 283 5.01 3.83 22.22
CA THR A 283 6.05 4.77 22.68
C THR A 283 5.74 5.36 24.06
N LEU A 284 4.53 5.13 24.58
CA LEU A 284 4.06 5.70 25.83
C LEU A 284 4.62 4.98 27.06
N THR A 285 4.96 5.76 28.09
CA THR A 285 5.35 5.21 29.38
C THR A 285 4.14 4.66 30.14
N GLU A 286 4.37 3.92 31.23
CA GLU A 286 3.28 3.49 32.11
C GLU A 286 2.49 4.66 32.69
N ALA A 287 3.17 5.74 33.11
CA ALA A 287 2.53 6.94 33.64
C ALA A 287 1.62 7.62 32.60
N ASP A 288 2.07 7.71 31.35
CA ASP A 288 1.28 8.27 30.23
C ASP A 288 0.01 7.46 30.01
N ARG A 289 0.11 6.13 30.07
CA ARG A 289 -1.02 5.22 29.92
C ARG A 289 -2.01 5.32 31.09
N THR A 290 -1.51 5.42 32.32
CA THR A 290 -2.37 5.64 33.51
C THR A 290 -3.18 6.94 33.38
N LYS A 291 -2.55 8.01 32.89
CA LYS A 291 -3.22 9.30 32.65
C LYS A 291 -4.37 9.18 31.63
N VAL A 292 -4.15 8.49 30.52
CA VAL A 292 -5.18 8.22 29.50
C VAL A 292 -6.33 7.41 30.09
N LEU A 293 -6.04 6.33 30.83
CA LEU A 293 -7.06 5.47 31.44
C LEU A 293 -7.90 6.21 32.48
N GLN A 294 -7.29 7.11 33.27
CA GLN A 294 -8.01 7.94 34.23
C GLN A 294 -8.98 8.89 33.52
N GLN A 295 -8.55 9.56 32.45
CA GLN A 295 -9.43 10.46 31.70
C GLN A 295 -10.55 9.71 30.96
N LEU A 296 -10.25 8.53 30.40
CA LEU A 296 -11.26 7.69 29.76
C LEU A 296 -12.35 7.26 30.75
N ARG A 297 -11.96 6.89 31.99
CA ARG A 297 -12.92 6.55 33.05
C ARG A 297 -13.79 7.74 33.44
N ASN A 298 -13.21 8.94 33.55
CA ASN A 298 -13.97 10.16 33.87
C ASN A 298 -15.00 10.51 32.78
N ARG A 299 -14.63 10.37 31.50
CA ARG A 299 -15.55 10.62 30.38
C ARG A 299 -16.73 9.64 30.37
N LEU A 300 -16.47 8.36 30.63
CA LEU A 300 -17.51 7.33 30.68
C LEU A 300 -18.43 7.42 31.91
N GLN A 301 -18.02 8.13 32.96
CA GLN A 301 -18.81 8.35 34.19
C GLN A 301 -19.62 9.65 34.18
N THR A 302 -19.39 10.54 33.21
CA THR A 302 -20.16 11.78 33.07
C THR A 302 -21.39 11.47 32.20
N PRO A 303 -22.64 11.55 32.73
CA PRO A 303 -23.82 11.38 31.89
C PRO A 303 -23.83 12.45 30.80
N ALA A 304 -24.35 12.12 29.63
CA ALA A 304 -24.69 13.10 28.60
C ALA A 304 -25.83 13.98 29.12
N GLU A 305 -25.51 15.01 29.91
CA GLU A 305 -26.40 16.15 30.12
C GLU A 305 -26.23 17.12 28.93
N ASP A 306 -27.37 17.62 28.47
CA ASP A 306 -27.59 18.59 27.40
C ASP A 306 -27.57 18.12 25.93
N SER A 307 -28.73 17.59 25.52
CA SER A 307 -29.37 18.10 24.30
C SER A 307 -30.89 17.99 24.41
N GLY A 308 -31.56 19.09 24.75
CA GLY A 308 -33.02 19.21 24.67
C GLY A 308 -33.55 20.42 25.42
N SER A 309 -33.55 21.58 24.73
CA SER A 309 -34.31 22.77 25.11
C SER A 309 -35.81 22.51 25.18
#